data_AF-A0AAW6JXG1-F1
#
_entry.id   AF-A0AAW6JXG1-F1
#
_cell.length_a   1.000
_cell.length_b   1.000
_cell.length_c   1.000
_cell.angle_alpha   90.00
_cell.angle_beta   90.00
_cell.angle_gamma   90.00
#
_symmetry.space_group_name_H-M   'P 1'
#
loop_
_entity.id
_entity.type
_entity.pdbx_description
1 polymer ?
#
loop_
_entity_poly.entity_id
_entity_poly.type
_entity_poly.pdbx_seq_one_letter_code
_entity_poly.pdbx_strand_id
1 'polypeptide(L)' 'MLQTIQGIYKNGKIELSETPQGITESYVFVTFLQTKPTAWPEIIIQHQGIAENIIFESYRDELLPPKEIEF' A
#
# COMPACT_ATOMS: atom_id res chain seq x y z
N MET A 1 -1.93 -8.93 22.86
CA MET A 1 -0.93 -8.17 22.07
C MET A 1 -1.04 -8.64 20.63
N LEU A 2 -1.16 -7.74 19.65
CA LEU A 2 -1.24 -8.12 18.24
C LEU A 2 0.15 -8.55 17.75
N GLN A 3 0.23 -9.68 17.06
CA GLN A 3 1.44 -10.18 16.41
C GLN A 3 1.21 -10.19 14.90
N THR A 4 2.19 -9.73 14.14
CA THR A 4 2.15 -9.75 12.67
C THR A 4 3.25 -10.68 12.19
N ILE A 5 2.85 -11.73 11.46
CA ILE A 5 3.76 -12.71 10.88
C ILE A 5 3.53 -12.74 9.37
N GLN A 6 4.61 -12.77 8.61
CA GLN A 6 4.52 -12.92 7.16
C GLN A 6 4.10 -14.35 6.80
N GLY A 7 3.34 -14.49 5.72
CA GLY A 7 3.00 -15.82 5.20
C GLY A 7 2.75 -15.78 3.70
N ILE A 8 2.72 -16.96 3.10
CA ILE A 8 2.40 -17.16 1.69
C ILE A 8 1.02 -17.83 1.60
N TYR A 9 0.11 -17.23 0.85
CA TYR A 9 -1.16 -17.84 0.49
C TYR A 9 -1.01 -18.72 -0.75
N LYS A 10 -1.47 -19.97 -0.68
CA LYS A 10 -1.51 -20.91 -1.81
C LYS A 10 -2.68 -21.88 -1.66
N ASN A 11 -3.57 -21.93 -2.66
CA ASN A 11 -4.68 -22.90 -2.74
C ASN A 11 -5.56 -22.95 -1.47
N GLY A 12 -5.94 -21.80 -0.92
CA GLY A 12 -6.78 -21.73 0.28
C GLY A 12 -6.04 -21.95 1.61
N LYS A 13 -4.72 -22.13 1.57
CA LYS A 13 -3.87 -22.30 2.77
C LYS A 13 -2.89 -21.14 2.90
N ILE A 14 -2.58 -20.78 4.14
CA ILE A 14 -1.54 -19.79 4.48
C ILE A 14 -0.42 -20.54 5.20
N GLU A 15 0.78 -20.49 4.62
CA GLU A 15 2.00 -20.98 5.26
C GLU A 15 2.72 -19.80 5.91
N LEU A 16 2.80 -19.79 7.24
CA LEU A 16 3.48 -18.75 8.00
C LEU A 16 5.00 -18.93 7.90
N SER A 17 5.75 -17.83 7.83
CA SER A 17 7.22 -17.87 7.81
C SER A 17 7.83 -18.30 9.14
N GLU A 18 7.09 -18.13 10.23
CA GLU A 18 7.48 -18.53 11.58
C GLU A 18 6.25 -18.91 12.42
N THR A 19 6.49 -19.68 13.48
CA THR A 19 5.42 -20.07 14.41
C THR A 19 5.23 -18.94 15.44
N PRO A 20 4.01 -18.41 15.61
CA PRO A 20 3.76 -17.42 16.65
C PRO A 20 4.02 -17.98 18.04
N GLN A 21 4.86 -17.29 18.81
CA GLN A 21 5.21 -17.75 20.14
C GLN A 21 4.03 -17.58 21.11
N GLY A 22 3.67 -18.67 21.79
CA GLY A 22 2.62 -18.69 22.80
C GLY A 22 1.19 -18.66 22.24
N ILE A 23 1.00 -18.87 20.93
CA ILE A 23 -0.32 -18.96 20.32
C ILE A 23 -0.55 -20.41 19.86
N THR A 24 -1.50 -21.09 20.50
CA THR A 24 -1.92 -22.45 20.10
C THR A 24 -3.12 -22.40 19.14
N GLU A 25 -4.06 -21.47 19.39
CA GLU A 25 -5.25 -21.23 18.57
C GLU A 25 -5.64 -19.76 18.69
N SER A 26 -6.07 -19.14 17.58
CA SER A 26 -6.59 -17.76 17.55
C SER A 26 -7.38 -17.50 16.27
N TYR A 27 -8.33 -16.57 16.31
CA TYR A 27 -8.93 -15.99 15.12
C TYR A 27 -7.92 -15.11 14.37
N VAL A 28 -8.00 -15.12 13.04
CA VAL A 28 -7.13 -14.33 12.15
C VAL A 28 -7.95 -13.61 11.08
N PHE A 29 -7.51 -12.41 10.70
CA PHE A 29 -8.01 -11.70 9.53
C PHE A 29 -6.97 -11.75 8.42
N VAL A 30 -7.40 -12.02 7.19
CA VAL A 30 -6.52 -12.14 6.03
C VAL A 30 -6.89 -11.05 5.03
N THR A 31 -5.95 -10.16 4.74
CA THR A 31 -6.11 -9.09 3.74
C THR A 31 -5.17 -9.37 2.58
N PHE A 32 -5.71 -9.49 1.38
CA PHE A 32 -4.92 -9.67 0.17
C PHE A 32 -4.52 -8.32 -0.39
N LEU A 33 -3.22 -8.11 -0.54
CA LEU A 33 -2.71 -6.95 -1.26
C LEU A 33 -2.96 -7.16 -2.75
N GLN A 34 -3.66 -6.21 -3.37
CA GLN A 34 -3.81 -6.20 -4.82
C GLN A 34 -2.42 -6.04 -5.43
N THR A 35 -1.97 -7.02 -6.22
CA THR A 35 -0.79 -6.81 -7.06
C THR A 35 -1.14 -5.68 -8.01
N LYS A 36 -0.48 -4.53 -7.88
CA LYS A 36 -0.60 -3.47 -8.89
C LYS A 36 -0.33 -4.12 -10.24
N PRO A 37 -1.26 -4.07 -11.20
CA PRO A 37 -1.01 -4.64 -12.51
C PRO A 37 0.27 -3.99 -13.05
N THR A 38 1.26 -4.81 -13.41
CA THR A 38 2.53 -4.34 -13.99
C THR A 38 2.30 -3.71 -15.36
N ALA A 39 1.16 -4.03 -15.99
CA ALA A 39 0.64 -3.33 -17.15
C ALA A 39 -0.24 -2.17 -16.68
N TRP A 40 0.10 -0.97 -17.10
CA TRP A 40 -0.82 0.16 -17.06
C TRP A 40 -2.14 -0.27 -17.73
N PRO A 41 -3.31 0.02 -17.14
CA PRO A 41 -4.58 -0.23 -17.82
C PRO A 41 -4.53 0.45 -19.20
N GLU A 42 -5.04 -0.23 -20.24
CA GLU A 42 -4.99 0.27 -21.63
C GLU A 42 -5.54 1.70 -21.76
N ILE A 43 -6.45 2.09 -20.87
CA ILE A 43 -7.00 3.44 -20.79
C ILE A 43 -5.93 4.52 -20.58
N ILE A 44 -4.81 4.20 -19.93
CA ILE A 44 -3.66 5.10 -19.75
C ILE A 44 -2.76 5.09 -20.99
N ILE A 45 -2.65 3.95 -21.69
CA ILE A 45 -1.86 3.81 -22.93
C ILE A 45 -2.55 4.50 -24.12
N GLN A 46 -3.89 4.53 -24.14
CA GLN A 46 -4.69 5.11 -25.23
C GLN A 46 -4.83 6.64 -25.17
N HIS A 47 -4.33 7.30 -24.12
CA HIS A 47 -4.14 8.74 -24.17
C HIS A 47 -2.93 9.06 -25.06
N GLN A 48 -3.12 9.06 -26.39
CA GLN A 48 -2.32 9.89 -27.30
C GLN A 48 -2.68 11.37 -27.09
N GLY A 49 -2.61 11.81 -25.84
CA GLY A 49 -2.64 13.21 -25.47
C GLY A 49 -1.28 13.77 -25.81
N ILE A 50 -1.29 14.89 -26.54
CA ILE A 50 -0.12 15.66 -26.95
C ILE A 50 0.83 15.78 -25.76
N ALA A 51 2.14 15.68 -26.02
CA ALA A 51 3.20 15.96 -25.06
C ALA A 51 3.24 17.47 -24.70
N GLU A 52 2.11 18.05 -24.31
CA GLU A 52 2.09 19.33 -23.64
C GLU A 52 2.40 19.06 -22.19
N ASN A 53 3.70 19.11 -21.88
CA ASN A 53 4.27 19.46 -20.58
C ASN A 53 3.31 19.22 -19.40
N ILE A 54 3.25 17.98 -18.91
CA ILE A 54 2.71 17.73 -17.56
C ILE A 54 3.72 18.33 -16.59
N ILE A 55 3.60 19.63 -16.32
CA ILE A 55 4.30 20.28 -15.23
C ILE A 55 3.54 19.86 -13.97
N PHE A 56 4.10 18.89 -13.25
CA PHE A 56 3.68 18.67 -11.87
C PHE A 56 4.15 19.89 -11.07
N GLU A 57 3.28 20.88 -10.90
CA GLU A 57 3.44 21.89 -9.87
C GLU A 57 3.30 21.17 -8.53
N SER A 58 4.43 20.69 -7.98
CA SER A 58 4.44 20.20 -6.63
C SER A 58 4.19 21.41 -5.72
N TYR A 59 2.97 21.56 -5.21
CA TYR A 59 2.63 22.51 -4.12
C TYR A 59 3.38 22.23 -2.80
N ARG A 60 4.47 21.47 -2.85
CA ARG A 60 5.38 21.15 -1.75
C ARG A 60 5.96 22.40 -1.09
N ASP A 61 6.12 23.48 -1.85
CA ASP A 61 6.80 24.68 -1.38
C ASP A 61 5.85 25.69 -0.68
N GLU A 62 4.53 25.53 -0.80
CA GLU A 62 3.53 26.44 -0.18
C GLU A 62 2.98 25.96 1.17
N LEU A 63 3.40 24.78 1.65
CA LEU A 63 3.01 24.31 2.97
C LEU A 63 3.84 25.04 4.04
N LEU A 64 3.46 26.29 4.32
CA LEU A 64 3.88 26.96 5.54
C LEU A 64 3.51 26.06 6.73
N PRO A 65 4.47 25.74 7.62
CA PRO A 65 4.13 25.01 8.83
C PRO A 65 3.04 25.80 9.58
N PRO A 66 2.03 25.13 10.14
CA PRO A 66 1.00 25.81 10.92
C PRO A 66 1.68 26.62 12.03
N LYS A 67 1.30 27.89 12.20
CA LYS A 67 1.79 28.71 13.30
C LYS A 67 1.39 28.03 14.61
N GLU A 68 2.37 27.52 15.34
CA GLU A 68 2.16 27.03 16.70
C GLU A 68 1.69 28.21 17.56
N ILE A 69 0.56 28.03 18.24
CA ILE A 69 0.07 28.99 19.23
C ILE A 69 0.90 28.75 20.48
N GLU A 70 1.83 29.65 20.79
CA GLU A 70 2.53 29.65 22.07
C GLU A 70 1.53 30.05 23.17
N PHE A 71 1.36 29.19 24.18
CA PHE A 71 0.53 29.41 25.37
C PHE A 71 1.37 29.91 26.54
#